data_AF-A0A923UPY0-F1
#
_entry.id   AF-A0A923UPY0-F1
#
_cell.length_a   1.000
_cell.length_b   1.000
_cell.length_c   1.000
_cell.angle_alpha   90.00
_cell.angle_beta   90.00
_cell.angle_gamma   90.00
#
_symmetry.space_group_name_H-M   'P 1'
#
loop_
_entity.id
_entity.type
_entity.pdbx_description
1 polymer ?
#
loop_
_entity_poly.entity_id
_entity_poly.type
_entity_poly.pdbx_seq_one_letter_code
_entity_poly.pdbx_strand_id
1 'polypeptide(L)'
;MTSYEKARNNSRQFKSLTSLSVEKFDILLPTFESKWESVIEKYNLDGTSRLRKYVPKNEEQLPTVADKLFFYFTIKKFIHCKKP
;
A
#
# COMPACT_ATOMS: atom_id res chain seq x y z
N MET A 1 2.97 -8.04 -10.20
CA MET A 1 1.96 -7.22 -9.50
C MET A 1 1.61 -6.03 -10.39
N THR A 2 0.35 -5.63 -10.52
CA THR A 2 0.00 -4.38 -11.23
C THR A 2 0.50 -3.21 -10.37
N SER A 3 1.47 -2.45 -10.87
CA SER A 3 1.97 -1.25 -10.18
C SER A 3 0.86 -0.19 -10.07
N TYR A 4 0.89 0.58 -8.99
CA TYR A 4 0.03 1.74 -8.75
C TYR A 4 -0.09 2.63 -10.00
N GLU A 5 1.04 2.96 -10.64
CA GLU A 5 1.09 3.81 -11.83
C GLU A 5 0.23 3.28 -12.98
N LYS A 6 0.27 1.96 -13.22
CA LYS A 6 -0.53 1.33 -14.28
C LYS A 6 -2.02 1.36 -13.93
N ALA A 7 -2.35 1.12 -12.66
CA ALA A 7 -3.74 1.12 -12.20
C ALA A 7 -4.33 2.53 -12.19
N ARG A 8 -3.54 3.55 -11.84
CA ARG A 8 -3.96 4.96 -11.76
C ARG A 8 -4.46 5.49 -13.10
N ASN A 9 -3.82 5.08 -14.20
CA ASN A 9 -4.21 5.46 -15.56
C ASN A 9 -5.58 4.91 -15.99
N ASN A 10 -6.16 3.96 -15.24
CA ASN A 10 -7.50 3.45 -15.48
C ASN A 10 -8.35 3.60 -14.20
N SER A 11 -8.99 4.76 -14.06
CA SER A 11 -9.79 5.11 -12.88
C SER A 11 -10.90 4.09 -12.55
N ARG A 12 -11.51 3.46 -13.58
CA ARG A 12 -12.52 2.41 -13.40
C ARG A 12 -11.92 1.16 -12.79
N GLN A 13 -10.79 0.69 -13.32
CA GLN A 13 -10.08 -0.46 -12.77
C GLN A 13 -9.56 -0.16 -11.37
N PHE A 14 -8.99 1.04 -11.15
CA PHE A 14 -8.50 1.48 -9.86
C PHE A 14 -9.59 1.40 -8.79
N LYS A 15 -10.75 2.01 -9.04
CA LYS A 15 -11.91 1.97 -8.13
C LYS A 15 -12.43 0.55 -7.94
N SER A 16 -12.39 -0.27 -8.97
CA SER A 16 -12.74 -1.69 -8.86
C SER A 16 -11.78 -2.44 -7.93
N LEU A 17 -10.49 -2.13 -7.93
CA LEU A 17 -9.49 -2.81 -7.09
C LEU A 17 -9.44 -2.30 -5.65
N THR A 18 -9.51 -0.98 -5.45
CA THR A 18 -9.29 -0.35 -4.14
C THR A 18 -10.57 0.08 -3.44
N SER A 19 -11.71 0.10 -4.15
CA SER A 19 -12.97 0.73 -3.72
C SER A 19 -12.86 2.25 -3.49
N LEU A 20 -11.75 2.88 -3.89
CA LEU A 20 -11.50 4.32 -3.75
C LEU A 20 -11.40 4.99 -5.13
N SER A 21 -11.74 6.27 -5.21
CA SER A 21 -11.31 7.09 -6.36
C SER A 21 -9.82 7.40 -6.24
N VAL A 22 -9.19 7.70 -7.38
CA VAL A 22 -7.78 8.11 -7.42
C VAL A 22 -7.55 9.35 -6.55
N GLU A 23 -8.44 10.35 -6.61
CA GLU A 23 -8.36 11.56 -5.78
C GLU A 23 -8.35 11.26 -4.28
N LYS A 24 -9.25 10.37 -3.81
CA LYS A 24 -9.30 9.98 -2.40
C LYS A 24 -8.04 9.22 -1.99
N PHE A 25 -7.48 8.42 -2.89
CA PHE A 25 -6.23 7.74 -2.65
C PHE A 25 -5.06 8.75 -2.53
N ASP A 26 -5.00 9.72 -3.43
CA ASP A 26 -3.97 10.76 -3.44
C ASP A 26 -4.02 11.63 -2.17
N ILE A 27 -5.21 11.90 -1.62
CA ILE A 27 -5.36 12.58 -0.32
C ILE A 27 -4.78 11.75 0.83
N LEU A 28 -4.93 10.42 0.80
CA LEU A 28 -4.48 9.52 1.86
C LEU A 28 -2.98 9.26 1.81
N LEU A 29 -2.39 9.28 0.62
CA LEU A 29 -1.03 8.84 0.37
C LEU A 29 0.02 9.57 1.24
N PRO A 30 0.06 10.91 1.35
CA PRO A 30 1.05 11.61 2.16
C PRO A 30 0.98 11.24 3.65
N THR A 31 -0.25 11.08 4.17
CA THR A 31 -0.46 10.71 5.58
C THR A 31 -0.01 9.28 5.84
N PHE A 32 -0.29 8.38 4.91
CA PHE A 32 0.16 6.99 5.00
C PHE A 32 1.69 6.90 4.91
N GLU A 33 2.31 7.65 4.03
CA GLU A 33 3.76 7.66 3.83
C GLU A 33 4.51 8.09 5.08
N SER A 34 4.13 9.23 5.66
CA SER A 34 4.71 9.71 6.92
C SER A 34 4.58 8.68 8.06
N LYS A 35 3.42 8.04 8.17
CA LYS A 35 3.20 6.98 9.17
C LYS A 35 3.99 5.72 8.87
N TRP A 36 4.05 5.32 7.60
CA TRP A 36 4.79 4.13 7.18
C TRP A 36 6.27 4.27 7.52
N GLU A 37 6.88 5.41 7.19
CA GLU A 37 8.28 5.70 7.50
C GLU A 37 8.54 5.66 9.01
N SER A 38 7.72 6.37 9.80
CA SER A 38 7.88 6.37 11.25
C SER A 38 7.69 4.98 11.89
N VAL A 39 6.84 4.13 11.31
CA VAL A 39 6.58 2.78 11.84
C VAL A 39 7.67 1.82 11.42
N ILE A 40 8.04 1.80 10.13
CA ILE A 40 8.98 0.81 9.59
C ILE A 40 10.40 1.00 10.13
N GLU A 41 10.75 2.23 10.52
CA GLU A 41 12.01 2.54 11.18
C GLU A 41 12.10 1.90 12.59
N LYS A 42 10.99 1.89 13.32
CA LYS A 42 10.93 1.47 14.73
C LYS A 42 10.49 0.01 14.90
N TYR A 43 9.66 -0.49 13.99
CA TYR A 43 8.99 -1.78 14.11
C TYR A 43 9.20 -2.66 12.86
N ASN A 44 9.14 -3.96 13.08
CA ASN A 44 9.00 -4.96 12.05
C ASN A 44 7.53 -5.05 11.61
N LEU A 45 7.27 -5.71 10.47
CA LEU A 45 5.90 -5.85 9.93
C LEU A 45 4.97 -6.68 10.82
N ASP A 46 5.53 -7.48 11.72
CA ASP A 46 4.80 -8.25 12.74
C ASP A 46 4.52 -7.43 14.02
N GLY A 47 4.97 -6.17 14.07
CA GLY A 47 4.79 -5.27 15.22
C GLY A 47 5.89 -5.37 16.28
N THR A 48 6.87 -6.25 16.13
CA THR A 48 8.00 -6.34 17.07
C THR A 48 8.96 -5.16 16.89
N SER A 49 9.64 -4.75 17.97
CA SER A 49 10.64 -3.67 17.89
C SER A 49 11.80 -4.09 17.00
N ARG A 50 12.24 -3.16 16.15
CA ARG A 50 13.33 -3.40 15.20
C ARG A 50 14.68 -3.16 15.88
N LEU A 51 15.62 -4.09 15.70
CA LEU A 51 16.99 -4.00 16.27
C LEU A 51 18.03 -3.42 15.29
N ARG A 52 17.72 -3.40 13.99
CA ARG A 52 18.62 -2.94 12.91
C ARG A 52 17.88 -1.97 12.01
N LYS A 53 18.57 -1.00 11.40
CA LYS A 53 17.94 -0.09 10.43
C LYS A 53 17.17 -0.85 9.35
N TYR A 54 16.01 -0.31 8.97
CA TYR A 54 15.22 -0.88 7.89
C TYR A 54 15.98 -0.75 6.57
N VAL A 55 16.12 -1.88 5.88
CA VAL A 55 16.64 -1.95 4.50
C VAL A 55 15.61 -2.76 3.70
N PRO A 56 15.02 -2.18 2.65
CA PRO A 56 14.14 -2.93 1.76
C PRO A 56 14.90 -4.11 1.16
N LYS A 57 14.45 -5.34 1.42
CA LYS A 57 15.10 -6.55 0.87
C LYS A 57 14.76 -6.80 -0.59
N ASN A 58 13.63 -6.27 -1.08
CA ASN A 58 13.09 -6.61 -2.39
C ASN A 58 12.36 -5.40 -2.98
N GLU A 59 13.10 -4.56 -3.67
CA GLU A 59 12.57 -3.35 -4.32
C GLU A 59 11.67 -3.70 -5.53
N GLU A 60 11.80 -4.89 -6.11
CA GLU A 60 11.08 -5.26 -7.33
C GLU A 60 9.58 -5.51 -7.14
N GLN A 61 9.13 -5.91 -5.94
CA GLN A 61 7.72 -6.31 -5.72
C GLN A 61 6.80 -5.16 -5.30
N LEU A 62 7.27 -4.28 -4.42
CA LEU A 62 6.55 -3.11 -3.90
C LEU A 62 7.54 -1.95 -3.73
N PRO A 63 8.03 -1.39 -4.85
CA PRO A 63 9.13 -0.42 -4.85
C PRO A 63 8.77 0.84 -4.08
N THR A 64 7.53 1.32 -4.25
CA THR A 64 7.09 2.59 -3.68
C THR A 64 6.15 2.41 -2.50
N VAL A 65 6.05 3.45 -1.66
CA VAL A 65 5.05 3.51 -0.59
C VAL A 65 3.63 3.53 -1.17
N ALA A 66 3.44 4.16 -2.33
CA ALA A 66 2.17 4.14 -3.05
C ALA A 66 1.76 2.72 -3.47
N ASP A 67 2.69 1.91 -3.97
CA ASP A 67 2.43 0.50 -4.28
C ASP A 67 2.02 -0.29 -3.03
N LYS A 68 2.65 -0.02 -1.88
CA LYS A 68 2.29 -0.66 -0.59
C LYS A 68 0.88 -0.29 -0.15
N LEU A 69 0.50 0.99 -0.25
CA LEU A 69 -0.85 1.45 0.08
C LEU A 69 -1.89 0.87 -0.88
N PHE A 70 -1.60 0.88 -2.17
CA PHE A 70 -2.46 0.30 -3.21
C PHE A 70 -2.70 -1.20 -2.97
N PHE A 71 -1.63 -1.94 -2.65
CA PHE A 71 -1.70 -3.35 -2.31
C PHE A 71 -2.57 -3.61 -1.06
N TYR A 72 -2.39 -2.82 -0.01
CA TYR A 72 -3.20 -2.92 1.21
C TYR A 72 -4.70 -2.83 0.92
N PHE A 73 -5.14 -1.83 0.15
CA PHE A 73 -6.56 -1.69 -0.22
C PHE A 73 -7.05 -2.81 -1.13
N THR A 74 -6.21 -3.25 -2.07
CA THR A 74 -6.54 -4.35 -2.98
C THR A 74 -6.78 -5.66 -2.22
N ILE A 75 -5.92 -6.01 -1.25
CA ILE A 75 -6.13 -7.19 -0.40
C ILE A 75 -7.38 -7.02 0.47
N LYS A 76 -7.54 -5.87 1.11
CA LYS A 76 -8.70 -5.62 1.98
C LYS A 76 -10.01 -5.84 1.23
N LYS A 77 -10.08 -5.36 -0.02
CA LYS A 77 -11.21 -5.60 -0.90
C LYS A 77 -11.36 -7.08 -1.25
N PHE A 78 -10.28 -7.74 -1.64
CA PHE A 78 -10.31 -9.17 -1.99
C PHE A 78 -10.83 -10.04 -0.84
N ILE A 79 -10.36 -9.81 0.39
CA ILE A 79 -10.83 -10.51 1.59
C ILE A 79 -12.31 -10.23 1.84
N HIS A 80 -12.74 -8.97 1.69
CA HIS A 80 -14.15 -8.61 1.88
C HIS A 80 -15.08 -9.25 0.85
N CYS A 81 -14.67 -9.32 -0.42
CA CYS A 81 -15.43 -9.98 -1.49
C CYS A 81 -15.48 -11.52 -1.36
N LYS A 82 -14.59 -12.13 -0.56
CA LYS A 82 -14.54 -13.57 -0.31
C LYS A 82 -15.35 -14.01 0.92
N LYS A 83 -15.95 -13.07 1.66
CA LYS A 83 -16.91 -13.41 2.71
C LYS A 83 -18.25 -13.75 2.05
N PRO A 84 -18.83 -14.93 2.32
CA PRO A 84 -20.12 -15.35 1.78
C PRO A 84 -21.26 -14.46 2.29
#